data_AF-X1FMW5-F1
#
_entry.id   AF-X1FMW5-F1
#
_cell.length_a   1.000
_cell.length_b   1.000
_cell.length_c   1.000
_cell.angle_alpha   90.00
_cell.angle_beta   90.00
_cell.angle_gamma   90.00
#
_symmetry.space_group_name_H-M   'P 1'
#
loop_
_entity.id
_entity.type
_entity.pdbx_description
1 polymer ?
#
loop_
_entity_poly.entity_id
_entity_poly.type
_entity_poly.pdbx_seq_one_letter_code
_entity_poly.pdbx_strand_id
1 'polypeptide(L)' 'MIDIIGYILATVGVLFDIFGCIGLVRFPDVYNRLQASTKCVTLGTILLLVGIAMIDGWGPLAAKAIIC' A
#
# COMPACT_ATOMS: atom_id res chain seq x y z
N MET A 1 -18.14 -8.88 -6.48
CA MET A 1 -18.29 -7.42 -6.18
C MET A 1 -17.22 -6.97 -5.20
N ILE A 2 -17.00 -7.74 -4.13
CA ILE A 2 -15.84 -7.59 -3.23
C ILE A 2 -14.51 -7.60 -3.99
N ASP A 3 -14.39 -8.42 -5.04
CA ASP A 3 -13.17 -8.51 -5.86
C ASP A 3 -12.84 -7.18 -6.54
N ILE A 4 -13.86 -6.48 -7.08
CA ILE A 4 -13.70 -5.18 -7.73
C ILE A 4 -13.22 -4.14 -6.71
N ILE A 5 -13.77 -4.17 -5.50
CA ILE A 5 -13.35 -3.29 -4.40
C ILE A 5 -11.89 -3.60 -4.03
N GLY A 6 -11.51 -4.87 -3.95
CA GLY A 6 -10.15 -5.31 -3.70
C GLY A 6 -9.16 -4.83 -4.77
N TYR A 7 -9.51 -4.94 -6.05
CA TYR A 7 -8.70 -4.41 -7.14
C TYR A 7 -8.54 -2.89 -7.05
N ILE A 8 -9.61 -2.15 -6.74
CA ILE A 8 -9.55 -0.69 -6.56
C ILE A 8 -8.60 -0.34 -5.41
N LEU A 9 -8.72 -1.00 -4.25
CA LEU A 9 -7.85 -0.79 -3.10
C LEU A 9 -6.38 -1.08 -3.44
N ALA A 10 -6.12 -2.20 -4.12
CA ALA A 10 -4.76 -2.55 -4.54
C ALA A 10 -4.18 -1.51 -5.50
N THR A 11 -4.98 -1.01 -6.45
CA THR A 11 -4.52 0.02 -7.40
C THR A 11 -4.19 1.33 -6.70
N VAL A 12 -5.02 1.75 -5.73
CA VAL A 12 -4.78 2.93 -4.91
C VAL A 12 -3.53 2.75 -4.04
N GLY A 13 -3.35 1.57 -3.43
CA GLY A 13 -2.15 1.25 -2.64
C GLY A 13 -0.86 1.40 -3.44
N VAL A 14 -0.82 0.84 -4.66
CA VAL A 14 0.33 0.98 -5.58
C VAL A 14 0.59 2.45 -5.95
N LEU A 15 -0.46 3.24 -6.18
CA LEU A 15 -0.29 4.68 -6.47
C LEU A 15 0.33 5.43 -5.28
N PHE A 16 -0.07 5.10 -4.04
CA PHE A 16 0.52 5.67 -2.84
C PHE A 16 2.00 5.31 -2.68
N ASP A 17 2.39 4.09 -2.98
CA ASP A 17 3.79 3.67 -2.96
C ASP A 17 4.62 4.42 -4.02
N ILE A 18 4.08 4.63 -5.22
CA ILE A 18 4.72 5.43 -6.26
C ILE A 18 4.91 6.87 -5.79
N PHE A 19 3.92 7.48 -5.14
CA PHE A 19 4.07 8.82 -4.55
C PHE A 19 5.13 8.86 -3.44
N GLY A 20 5.25 7.79 -2.64
CA GLY A 20 6.32 7.63 -1.67
C GLY A 20 7.72 7.63 -2.30
N CYS A 21 7.89 6.86 -3.38
CA CYS A 21 9.12 6.81 -4.17
C CYS A 21 9.47 8.17 -4.80
N ILE A 22 8.47 8.89 -5.34
CA ILE A 22 8.67 10.24 -5.87
C ILE A 22 9.07 11.21 -4.74
N GLY A 23 8.44 11.12 -3.57
CA GLY A 23 8.78 11.92 -2.40
C GLY A 23 10.23 11.72 -1.94
N LEU A 24 10.72 10.48 -1.97
CA LEU A 24 12.12 10.17 -1.64
C LEU A 24 13.13 10.85 -2.56
N VAL A 25 12.84 10.91 -3.86
CA VAL A 25 13.76 11.47 -4.86
C VAL A 25 13.69 13.00 -4.90
N ARG A 26 12.50 13.58 -4.68
CA ARG A 26 12.25 15.00 -4.95
C ARG A 26 12.49 15.91 -3.74
N PHE A 27 12.40 15.40 -2.52
CA PHE A 27 12.62 16.24 -1.34
C PHE A 27 14.11 16.47 -1.05
N PRO A 28 14.55 17.71 -0.81
CA PRO A 28 15.96 18.04 -0.62
C PRO A 28 16.51 17.55 0.74
N ASP A 29 15.69 17.52 1.79
CA ASP A 29 16.14 17.21 3.16
C ASP A 29 15.86 15.77 3.59
N VAL A 30 16.79 15.17 4.33
CA VAL A 30 16.71 13.77 4.82
C VAL A 30 15.45 13.53 5.67
N TYR A 31 15.12 14.45 6.57
CA TYR A 31 13.93 14.32 7.42
C TYR A 31 12.62 14.43 6.64
N ASN A 32 12.60 15.30 5.62
CA ASN A 32 11.42 15.48 4.78
C ASN A 32 11.21 14.25 3.86
N ARG A 33 12.30 13.66 3.34
CA ARG A 33 12.28 12.38 2.61
C ARG A 33 11.73 11.24 3.49
N LEU A 34 12.24 11.12 4.72
CA LEU A 34 11.82 10.07 5.66
C LEU A 34 10.33 10.20 6.01
N GLN A 35 9.84 11.40 6.31
CA GLN A 35 8.44 11.61 6.65
C GLN A 35 7.51 11.39 5.45
N ALA A 36 7.88 11.85 4.26
CA ALA A 36 7.09 11.63 3.06
C ALA A 36 7.02 10.15 2.70
N SER A 37 8.16 9.45 2.71
CA SER A 37 8.22 8.03 2.39
C SER A 37 7.48 7.17 3.40
N THR A 38 7.67 7.40 4.69
CA THR A 38 7.05 6.56 5.73
C THR A 38 5.53 6.68 5.71
N LYS A 39 4.98 7.89 5.54
CA LYS A 39 3.52 8.08 5.46
C LYS A 39 2.92 7.45 4.20
N CYS A 40 3.54 7.66 3.05
CA CYS A 40 3.03 7.14 1.78
C CYS A 40 3.13 5.61 1.71
N VAL A 41 4.29 5.05 2.08
CA VAL A 41 4.55 3.61 1.95
C VAL A 41 3.75 2.79 2.98
N THR A 42 3.63 3.26 4.23
CA THR A 42 2.83 2.51 5.23
C THR A 42 1.34 2.48 4.90
N LEU A 43 0.78 3.59 4.41
CA LEU A 43 -0.60 3.62 3.95
C LEU A 43 -0.78 2.77 2.69
N GLY A 44 0.15 2.88 1.73
CA GLY A 44 0.16 2.11 0.49
C GLY A 44 0.15 0.61 0.74
N THR A 45 1.05 0.12 1.60
CA THR A 45 1.13 -1.31 1.95
C THR A 45 -0.12 -1.80 2.68
N ILE A 46 -0.68 -1.04 3.62
CA ILE A 46 -1.93 -1.41 4.31
C ILE A 46 -3.08 -1.54 3.30
N LEU A 47 -3.24 -0.57 2.39
CA LEU A 47 -4.26 -0.61 1.34
C LEU A 47 -4.09 -1.83 0.42
N LEU A 48 -2.86 -2.18 0.09
CA LEU A 48 -2.52 -3.32 -0.75
C LEU A 48 -2.83 -4.66 -0.06
N LEU A 49 -2.43 -4.80 1.21
CA LEU A 49 -2.68 -5.99 2.02
C LEU A 49 -4.17 -6.21 2.27
N VAL A 50 -4.92 -5.14 2.59
CA VAL A 50 -6.38 -5.20 2.75
C VAL A 50 -7.07 -5.52 1.43
N GLY A 51 -6.60 -4.94 0.31
CA GLY A 51 -7.11 -5.24 -1.02
C GLY A 51 -6.95 -6.72 -1.39
N ILE A 52 -5.77 -7.29 -1.13
CA ILE A 52 -5.47 -8.72 -1.38
C ILE A 52 -6.30 -9.62 -0.45
N ALA A 53 -6.41 -9.26 0.83
CA ALA A 53 -7.22 -10.02 1.79
C ALA A 53 -8.70 -10.05 1.40
N MET A 54 -9.22 -8.95 0.82
CA MET A 54 -10.60 -8.91 0.32
C MET A 54 -10.82 -9.77 -0.93
N ILE A 55 -9.82 -9.88 -1.82
CA ILE A 55 -9.92 -10.71 -3.04
C ILE A 55 -9.94 -12.21 -2.70
N ASP A 56 -9.06 -12.65 -1.80
CA ASP A 56 -8.90 -14.08 -1.47
C ASP A 56 -9.83 -14.53 -0.32
N GLY A 57 -10.34 -13.59 0.49
CA GLY A 57 -11.30 -13.83 1.56
C GLY A 57 -10.73 -14.65 2.73
N TRP A 58 -10.81 -15.98 2.64
CA TRP A 58 -10.36 -16.94 3.66
C TRP A 58 -9.22 -17.85 3.17
N GLY A 59 -8.65 -17.57 1.99
CA GLY A 59 -7.56 -18.35 1.45
C GLY A 59 -6.21 -18.14 2.16
N PRO A 60 -5.21 -18.98 1.85
CA PRO A 60 -3.87 -18.87 2.43
C PRO A 60 -3.16 -17.54 2.13
N LEU A 61 -3.53 -16.83 1.06
CA LEU A 61 -2.96 -15.51 0.78
C LEU A 61 -3.55 -14.45 1.72
N ALA A 62 -4.84 -14.52 2.03
CA ALA A 62 -5.45 -13.61 3.01
C ALA A 62 -4.80 -13.75 4.40
N ALA A 63 -4.50 -14.98 4.83
CA ALA A 63 -3.79 -15.22 6.09
C ALA A 63 -2.38 -14.60 6.10
N LYS A 64 -1.65 -14.69 4.98
CA LYS A 64 -0.34 -14.05 4.83
C LYS A 64 -0.44 -12.53 4.78
N ALA A 65 -1.48 -11.99 4.17
CA ALA A 65 -1.71 -10.55 4.07
C ALA A 65 -2.03 -9.90 5.44
N ILE A 66 -2.51 -10.66 6.41
CA ILE A 66 -2.76 -10.16 7.78
C ILE A 66 -1.49 -10.21 8.64
N ILE A 67 -0.61 -11.18 8.38
CA ILE A 67 0.62 -11.40 9.15
C ILE A 67 1.77 -10.49 8.69
N CYS A 68 1.82 -10.16 7.39
CA CYS A 68 2.84 -9.34 6.77
C CYS A 68 2.56 -7.84 6.91
#